data_AF-A0A7S0L0X4-F1
#
_entry.id   AF-A0A7S0L0X4-F1
#
_cell.length_a   1.000
_cell.length_b   1.000
_cell.length_c   1.000
_cell.angle_alpha   90.00
_cell.angle_beta   90.00
_cell.angle_gamma   90.00
#
_symmetry.space_group_name_H-M   'P 1'
#
loop_
_entity.id
_entity.type
_entity.pdbx_description
1 polymer ?
#
loop_
_entity_poly.entity_id
_entity_poly.type
_entity_poly.pdbx_seq_one_letter_code
_entity_poly.pdbx_strand_id
1 'polypeptide(L)'
;MLDNAQAELEIARTAYGEGLATKMELIRLVQGRIDVALSKKRRAQAYEDAALQAPAGPTPQEVEAATFEGDGAVSRAVGAIGRKDFPLAIQELDRARKAFGLAGQDLERARASTLENVYAAMRAELERSSKVERLLRTKKILQRAKEKEKARQLGLDPDLLGPLEEALDPPPPGSAA
;
A
#
# COMPACT_ATOMS: atom_id res chain seq x y z
N MET A 1 -44.93 12.19 8.41
CA MET A 1 -44.77 10.71 8.39
C MET A 1 -45.91 9.97 9.09
N LEU A 2 -46.58 10.56 10.10
CA LEU A 2 -47.79 9.98 10.70
C LEU A 2 -49.00 9.99 9.73
N ASP A 3 -49.05 10.93 8.79
CA ASP A 3 -50.18 11.10 7.86
C ASP A 3 -50.30 9.93 6.85
N ASN A 4 -49.20 9.32 6.42
CA ASN A 4 -49.24 8.14 5.54
C ASN A 4 -49.76 6.90 6.27
N ALA A 5 -49.47 6.74 7.56
CA ALA A 5 -49.92 5.59 8.34
C ALA A 5 -51.44 5.64 8.59
N GLN A 6 -52.03 6.84 8.70
CA GLN A 6 -53.47 7.02 8.85
C GLN A 6 -54.23 6.82 7.53
N ALA A 7 -53.69 7.32 6.41
CA ALA A 7 -54.26 7.08 5.09
C ALA A 7 -54.25 5.58 4.70
N GLU A 8 -53.20 4.85 5.08
CA GLU A 8 -53.12 3.40 4.81
C GLU A 8 -54.04 2.57 5.73
N LEU A 9 -54.30 3.04 6.95
CA LEU A 9 -55.31 2.46 7.85
C LEU A 9 -56.72 2.61 7.27
N GLU A 10 -57.03 3.72 6.58
CA GLU A 10 -58.28 3.87 5.86
C GLU A 10 -58.40 2.92 4.67
N ILE A 11 -57.34 2.73 3.88
CA ILE A 11 -57.32 1.79 2.74
C ILE A 11 -57.49 0.33 3.22
N ALA A 12 -56.86 -0.04 4.33
CA ALA A 12 -57.05 -1.37 4.93
C ALA A 12 -58.47 -1.55 5.50
N ARG A 13 -59.08 -0.46 6.00
CA ARG A 13 -60.45 -0.44 6.54
C ARG A 13 -61.51 -0.54 5.45
N THR A 14 -61.31 0.09 4.29
CA THR A 14 -62.19 -0.05 3.12
C THR A 14 -62.09 -1.45 2.52
N ALA A 15 -60.88 -2.00 2.38
CA ALA A 15 -60.68 -3.38 1.92
C ALA A 15 -61.32 -4.45 2.84
N TYR A 16 -61.39 -4.18 4.16
CA TYR A 16 -62.11 -5.03 5.13
C TYR A 16 -63.63 -4.92 5.00
N GLY A 17 -64.14 -3.74 4.65
CA GLY A 17 -65.56 -3.51 4.38
C GLY A 17 -66.06 -4.23 3.12
N GLU A 18 -65.17 -4.51 2.17
CA GLU A 18 -65.47 -5.17 0.89
C GLU A 18 -65.33 -6.71 0.94
N GLY A 19 -65.00 -7.30 2.10
CA GLY A 19 -65.03 -8.75 2.31
C GLY A 19 -63.95 -9.56 1.57
N LEU A 20 -62.92 -8.89 1.03
CA LEU A 20 -61.93 -9.47 0.10
C LEU A 20 -60.68 -10.09 0.76
N ALA A 21 -60.54 -10.00 2.08
CA ALA A 21 -59.47 -10.66 2.83
C ALA A 21 -59.94 -11.04 4.24
N THR A 22 -59.48 -12.17 4.76
CA THR A 22 -59.79 -12.51 6.16
C THR A 22 -59.13 -11.49 7.08
N LYS A 23 -59.80 -11.13 8.18
CA LYS A 23 -59.29 -10.19 9.21
C LYS A 23 -57.83 -10.47 9.59
N MET A 24 -57.46 -11.74 9.60
CA MET A 24 -56.16 -12.24 9.99
C MET A 24 -55.06 -12.00 8.95
N GLU A 25 -55.39 -12.00 7.65
CA GLU A 25 -54.43 -11.69 6.57
C GLU A 25 -54.09 -10.21 6.54
N LEU A 26 -55.08 -9.33 6.75
CA LEU A 26 -54.87 -7.90 6.87
C LEU A 26 -54.01 -7.54 8.09
N ILE A 27 -54.27 -8.16 9.24
CA ILE A 27 -53.45 -7.98 10.46
C ILE A 27 -52.00 -8.40 10.20
N ARG A 28 -51.77 -9.54 9.53
CA ARG A 28 -50.41 -10.02 9.18
C ARG A 28 -49.70 -9.08 8.21
N LEU A 29 -50.40 -8.55 7.20
CA LEU A 29 -49.82 -7.61 6.24
C LEU A 29 -49.39 -6.31 6.95
N VAL A 30 -50.24 -5.79 7.83
CA VAL A 30 -49.96 -4.58 8.62
C VAL A 30 -48.79 -4.82 9.58
N GLN A 31 -48.77 -5.95 10.30
CA GLN A 31 -47.65 -6.32 11.18
C GLN A 31 -46.33 -6.47 10.42
N GLY A 32 -46.32 -7.17 9.29
CA GLY A 32 -45.10 -7.31 8.48
C GLY A 32 -44.55 -5.97 7.99
N ARG A 33 -45.42 -4.99 7.70
CA ARG A 33 -45.00 -3.65 7.28
C ARG A 33 -44.52 -2.79 8.46
N ILE A 34 -45.15 -2.93 9.63
CA ILE A 34 -44.67 -2.32 10.88
C ILE A 34 -43.27 -2.84 11.22
N ASP A 35 -43.03 -4.14 11.10
CA ASP A 35 -41.71 -4.74 11.36
C ASP A 35 -40.64 -4.24 10.38
N VAL A 36 -41.00 -4.06 9.11
CA VAL A 36 -40.11 -3.45 8.10
C VAL A 36 -39.81 -1.98 8.45
N ALA A 37 -40.80 -1.20 8.87
CA ALA A 37 -40.60 0.19 9.27
C ALA A 37 -39.72 0.31 10.53
N LEU A 38 -39.97 -0.55 11.53
CA LEU A 38 -39.20 -0.60 12.76
C LEU A 38 -37.76 -1.07 12.52
N SER A 39 -37.55 -2.05 11.64
CA SER A 39 -36.20 -2.50 11.29
C SER A 39 -35.39 -1.43 10.54
N LYS A 40 -36.03 -0.65 9.64
CA LYS A 40 -35.39 0.52 9.01
C LYS A 40 -35.00 1.58 10.03
N LYS A 41 -35.87 1.89 11.00
CA LYS A 41 -35.58 2.84 12.07
C LYS A 41 -34.43 2.36 12.96
N ARG A 42 -34.43 1.08 13.36
CA ARG A 42 -33.33 0.48 14.14
C ARG A 42 -32.00 0.50 13.40
N ARG A 43 -32.00 0.26 12.09
CA ARG A 43 -30.79 0.38 11.27
C ARG A 43 -30.28 1.81 11.21
N ALA A 44 -31.16 2.79 10.96
CA ALA A 44 -30.77 4.20 10.95
C ALA A 44 -30.17 4.62 12.30
N GLN A 45 -30.78 4.18 13.39
CA GLN A 45 -30.30 4.46 14.74
C GLN A 45 -28.96 3.76 15.04
N ALA A 46 -28.78 2.51 14.57
CA ALA A 46 -27.49 1.83 14.66
C ALA A 46 -26.38 2.51 13.83
N TYR A 47 -26.71 3.14 12.69
CA TYR A 47 -25.76 3.95 11.93
C TYR A 47 -25.38 5.24 12.67
N GLU A 48 -26.34 5.92 13.30
CA GLU A 48 -26.08 7.10 14.13
C GLU A 48 -25.23 6.75 15.36
N ASP A 49 -25.55 5.66 16.05
CA ASP A 49 -24.79 5.17 17.20
C ASP A 49 -23.37 4.76 16.80
N ALA A 50 -23.19 4.13 15.62
CA ALA A 50 -21.87 3.80 15.08
C ALA A 50 -21.06 5.03 14.68
N ALA A 51 -21.71 6.08 14.15
CA ALA A 51 -21.06 7.34 13.81
C ALA A 51 -20.61 8.10 15.07
N LEU A 52 -21.37 8.01 16.17
CA LEU A 52 -21.02 8.56 17.49
C LEU A 52 -19.89 7.80 18.19
N GLN A 53 -19.69 6.52 17.87
CA GLN A 53 -18.62 5.67 18.41
C GLN A 53 -17.36 5.64 17.54
N ALA A 54 -17.38 6.24 16.34
CA ALA A 54 -16.20 6.31 15.49
C ALA A 54 -15.11 7.13 16.22
N PRO A 55 -13.86 6.63 16.31
CA PRO A 55 -12.78 7.42 16.88
C PRO A 55 -12.68 8.72 16.10
N ALA A 56 -12.56 9.85 16.81
CA ALA A 56 -12.32 11.14 16.19
C ALA A 56 -11.11 10.99 15.24
N GLY A 57 -11.30 11.35 13.97
CA GLY A 57 -10.21 11.37 13.00
C GLY A 57 -9.06 12.28 13.47
N PRO A 58 -7.88 12.18 12.82
CA PRO A 58 -6.75 13.02 13.19
C PRO A 58 -7.15 14.50 13.13
N THR A 59 -6.74 15.26 14.14
CA THR A 59 -6.93 16.71 14.19
C THR A 59 -6.12 17.38 13.09
N PRO A 60 -6.51 18.59 12.62
CA PRO A 60 -5.74 19.29 11.58
C PRO A 60 -4.25 19.47 11.91
N GLN A 61 -3.91 19.67 13.18
CA GLN A 61 -2.53 19.79 13.66
C GLN A 61 -1.76 18.47 13.55
N GLU A 62 -2.40 17.34 13.84
CA GLU A 62 -1.80 16.00 13.68
C GLU A 62 -1.59 15.67 12.21
N VAL A 63 -2.56 16.03 11.34
CA VAL A 63 -2.43 15.87 9.88
C VAL A 63 -1.25 16.68 9.35
N GLU A 64 -1.10 17.94 9.77
CA GLU A 64 0.00 18.81 9.34
C GLU A 64 1.37 18.29 9.81
N ALA A 65 1.48 17.90 11.08
CA ALA A 65 2.71 17.35 11.64
C ALA A 65 3.12 16.05 10.93
N ALA A 66 2.16 15.14 10.71
CA ALA A 66 2.38 13.88 10.02
C ALA A 66 2.74 14.09 8.53
N THR A 67 2.14 15.08 7.87
CA THR A 67 2.50 15.47 6.50
C THR A 67 3.94 15.97 6.44
N PHE A 68 4.32 16.87 7.35
CA PHE A 68 5.68 17.41 7.42
C PHE A 68 6.71 16.31 7.70
N GLU A 69 6.43 15.40 8.63
CA GLU A 69 7.29 14.26 8.89
C GLU A 69 7.45 13.37 7.66
N GLY A 70 6.34 13.06 6.98
CA GLY A 70 6.33 12.24 5.78
C GLY A 70 7.13 12.84 4.63
N ASP A 71 6.92 14.11 4.32
CA ASP A 71 7.65 14.82 3.27
C ASP A 71 9.15 14.94 3.61
N GLY A 72 9.48 15.15 4.88
CA GLY A 72 10.86 15.13 5.38
C GLY A 72 11.52 13.77 5.23
N ALA A 73 10.80 12.68 5.50
CA ALA A 73 11.29 11.32 5.33
C ALA A 73 11.51 10.96 3.85
N VAL A 74 10.61 11.37 2.94
CA VAL A 74 10.82 11.24 1.49
C VAL A 74 12.10 11.96 1.06
N SER A 75 12.32 13.18 1.54
CA SER A 75 13.53 13.96 1.22
C SER A 75 14.81 13.25 1.70
N ARG A 76 14.79 12.69 2.92
CA ARG A 76 15.92 11.91 3.45
C ARG A 76 16.15 10.61 2.66
N ALA A 77 15.09 9.93 2.23
CA ALA A 77 15.19 8.75 1.39
C ALA A 77 15.87 9.05 0.05
N VAL A 78 15.47 10.12 -0.64
CA VAL A 78 16.11 10.56 -1.88
C VAL A 78 17.59 10.85 -1.67
N GLY A 79 17.95 11.54 -0.57
CA GLY A 79 19.34 11.77 -0.21
C GLY A 79 20.13 10.48 0.04
N ALA A 80 19.53 9.49 0.70
CA ALA A 80 20.14 8.18 0.94
C ALA A 80 20.35 7.39 -0.37
N ILE A 81 19.39 7.42 -1.31
CA ILE A 81 19.54 6.83 -2.65
C ILE A 81 20.72 7.47 -3.39
N GLY A 82 20.87 8.80 -3.32
CA GLY A 82 22.01 9.51 -3.91
C GLY A 82 23.36 9.04 -3.37
N ARG A 83 23.44 8.75 -2.07
CA ARG A 83 24.63 8.21 -1.40
C ARG A 83 24.81 6.70 -1.54
N LYS A 84 23.90 6.01 -2.24
CA LYS A 84 23.86 4.54 -2.36
C LYS A 84 23.67 3.80 -1.02
N ASP A 85 23.12 4.48 -0.02
CA ASP A 85 22.73 3.89 1.26
C ASP A 85 21.28 3.38 1.17
N PHE A 86 21.12 2.24 0.51
CA PHE A 86 19.80 1.64 0.26
C PHE A 86 19.06 1.18 1.53
N PRO A 87 19.72 0.62 2.56
CA PRO A 87 19.05 0.29 3.82
C PRO A 87 18.41 1.51 4.48
N LEU A 88 19.13 2.64 4.55
CA LEU A 88 18.60 3.89 5.08
C LEU A 88 17.45 4.42 4.22
N ALA A 89 17.56 4.33 2.89
CA ALA A 89 16.50 4.76 1.99
C ALA A 89 15.19 3.99 2.22
N ILE A 90 15.24 2.67 2.40
CA ILE A 90 14.07 1.83 2.71
C ILE A 90 13.45 2.26 4.04
N GLN A 91 14.27 2.44 5.07
CA GLN A 91 13.80 2.84 6.40
C GLN A 91 13.06 4.19 6.36
N GLU A 92 13.59 5.17 5.63
CA GLU A 92 12.96 6.48 5.49
C GLU A 92 11.68 6.43 4.63
N LEU A 93 11.61 5.58 3.60
CA LEU A 93 10.36 5.39 2.84
C LEU A 93 9.27 4.72 3.67
N ASP A 94 9.61 3.72 4.49
CA ASP A 94 8.66 3.10 5.41
C ASP A 94 8.19 4.08 6.48
N ARG A 95 9.08 4.97 6.94
CA ARG A 95 8.73 6.06 7.85
C ARG A 95 7.77 7.05 7.19
N ALA A 96 8.04 7.44 5.94
CA ALA A 96 7.15 8.33 5.19
C ALA A 96 5.75 7.72 5.02
N ARG A 97 5.68 6.44 4.65
CA ARG A 97 4.41 5.71 4.51
C ARG A 97 3.61 5.69 5.81
N LYS A 98 4.26 5.39 6.93
CA LYS A 98 3.61 5.41 8.26
C LYS A 98 3.10 6.80 8.62
N ALA A 99 3.90 7.84 8.40
CA ALA A 99 3.51 9.22 8.68
C ALA A 99 2.28 9.63 7.84
N PHE A 100 2.26 9.35 6.54
CA PHE A 100 1.08 9.65 5.72
C PHE A 100 -0.16 8.82 6.11
N GLY A 101 0.02 7.58 6.54
CA GLY A 101 -1.09 6.77 7.08
C GLY A 101 -1.70 7.36 8.36
N LEU A 102 -0.90 7.98 9.23
CA LEU A 102 -1.37 8.68 10.43
C LEU A 102 -2.14 9.96 10.10
N ALA A 103 -1.78 10.64 9.00
CA ALA A 103 -2.48 11.83 8.53
C ALA A 103 -3.87 11.51 7.91
N GLY A 104 -4.15 10.24 7.60
CA GLY A 104 -5.43 9.77 7.09
C GLY A 104 -5.36 9.17 5.68
N GLN A 105 -6.37 8.37 5.35
CA GLN A 105 -6.40 7.59 4.10
C GLN A 105 -6.34 8.45 2.83
N ASP A 106 -6.92 9.65 2.85
CA ASP A 106 -6.92 10.55 1.68
C ASP A 106 -5.51 11.02 1.36
N LEU A 107 -4.73 11.40 2.38
CA LEU A 107 -3.34 11.81 2.18
C LEU A 107 -2.45 10.62 1.80
N GLU A 108 -2.64 9.46 2.44
CA GLU A 108 -1.91 8.24 2.09
C GLU A 108 -2.09 7.90 0.60
N ARG A 109 -3.33 7.95 0.10
CA ARG A 109 -3.63 7.73 -1.33
C ARG A 109 -3.01 8.80 -2.21
N ALA A 110 -3.09 10.08 -1.82
CA ALA A 110 -2.49 11.18 -2.57
C ALA A 110 -0.96 11.07 -2.68
N ARG A 111 -0.30 10.48 -1.66
CA ARG A 111 1.16 10.33 -1.61
C ARG A 111 1.66 8.96 -2.08
N ALA A 112 0.77 7.98 -2.28
CA ALA A 112 1.13 6.62 -2.72
C ALA A 112 1.97 6.64 -4.01
N SER A 113 1.53 7.38 -5.04
CA SER A 113 2.25 7.48 -6.31
C SER A 113 3.67 8.05 -6.13
N THR A 114 3.85 9.06 -5.26
CA THR A 114 5.16 9.61 -4.95
C THR A 114 6.07 8.57 -4.30
N LEU A 115 5.57 7.85 -3.29
CA LEU A 115 6.35 6.80 -2.63
C LEU A 115 6.75 5.69 -3.60
N GLU A 116 5.80 5.21 -4.43
CA GLU A 116 6.05 4.19 -5.44
C GLU A 116 7.13 4.60 -6.43
N ASN A 117 7.11 5.85 -6.89
CA ASN A 117 8.14 6.39 -7.78
C ASN A 117 9.53 6.38 -7.12
N VAL A 118 9.62 6.71 -5.83
CA VAL A 118 10.90 6.71 -5.11
C VAL A 118 11.38 5.28 -4.85
N TYR A 119 10.50 4.33 -4.50
CA TYR A 119 10.85 2.91 -4.43
C TYR A 119 11.34 2.37 -5.78
N ALA A 120 10.69 2.75 -6.89
CA ALA A 120 11.10 2.35 -8.23
C ALA A 120 12.49 2.90 -8.58
N ALA A 121 12.74 4.18 -8.29
CA ALA A 121 14.05 4.80 -8.50
C ALA A 121 15.15 4.11 -7.67
N MET A 122 14.86 3.78 -6.41
CA MET A 122 15.78 3.04 -5.54
C MET A 122 16.13 1.66 -6.12
N ARG A 123 15.13 0.89 -6.57
CA ARG A 123 15.34 -0.42 -7.20
C ARG A 123 16.19 -0.32 -8.46
N ALA A 124 15.88 0.64 -9.34
CA ALA A 124 16.66 0.90 -10.54
C ALA A 124 18.13 1.22 -10.21
N GLU A 125 18.39 1.96 -9.13
CA GLU A 125 19.75 2.26 -8.70
C GLU A 125 20.48 1.08 -8.07
N LEU A 126 19.77 0.22 -7.32
CA LEU A 126 20.32 -1.02 -6.81
C LEU A 126 20.75 -1.95 -7.96
N GLU A 127 19.88 -2.10 -8.97
CA GLU A 127 20.16 -2.89 -10.16
C GLU A 127 21.35 -2.32 -10.95
N ARG A 128 21.39 -1.00 -11.17
CA ARG A 128 22.52 -0.32 -11.81
C ARG A 128 23.82 -0.59 -11.06
N SER A 129 23.81 -0.49 -9.74
CA SER A 129 24.98 -0.71 -8.89
C SER A 129 25.49 -2.15 -9.02
N SER A 130 24.59 -3.13 -8.98
CA SER A 130 24.93 -4.54 -9.20
C SER A 130 25.50 -4.82 -10.60
N LYS A 131 25.01 -4.09 -11.62
CA LYS A 131 25.47 -4.25 -13.01
C LYS A 131 26.86 -3.64 -13.20
N VAL A 132 27.10 -2.46 -12.64
CA VAL A 132 28.42 -1.82 -12.66
C VAL A 132 29.45 -2.70 -11.98
N GLU A 133 29.12 -3.27 -10.82
CA GLU A 133 30.01 -4.18 -10.12
C GLU A 133 30.37 -5.41 -10.96
N ARG A 134 29.38 -6.06 -11.58
CA ARG A 134 29.60 -7.17 -12.52
C ARG A 134 30.50 -6.77 -13.69
N LEU A 135 30.25 -5.63 -14.32
CA LEU A 135 31.06 -5.13 -15.44
C LEU A 135 32.51 -4.84 -15.03
N LEU A 136 32.72 -4.25 -13.85
CA LEU A 136 34.07 -4.00 -13.32
C LEU A 136 34.82 -5.31 -13.06
N ARG A 137 34.12 -6.33 -12.54
CA ARG A 137 34.69 -7.68 -12.37
C ARG A 137 35.08 -8.29 -13.72
N THR A 138 34.18 -8.29 -14.70
CA THR A 138 34.46 -8.79 -16.06
C THR A 138 35.62 -8.04 -16.71
N LYS A 139 35.69 -6.70 -16.54
CA LYS A 139 36.80 -5.89 -17.06
C LYS A 139 38.14 -6.34 -16.49
N LYS A 140 38.23 -6.60 -15.17
CA LYS A 140 39.47 -7.09 -14.53
C LYS A 140 39.89 -8.45 -15.09
N ILE A 141 38.95 -9.37 -15.28
CA ILE A 141 39.21 -10.69 -15.87
C ILE A 141 39.76 -10.56 -17.30
N LEU A 142 39.12 -9.72 -18.13
CA LEU A 142 39.57 -9.49 -19.50
C LEU A 142 40.93 -8.80 -19.58
N GLN A 143 41.24 -7.87 -18.67
CA GLN A 143 42.55 -7.24 -18.58
C GLN A 143 43.64 -8.27 -18.25
N ARG A 144 43.43 -9.12 -17.24
CA ARG A 144 44.36 -10.21 -16.90
C ARG A 144 44.51 -11.21 -18.05
N ALA A 145 43.42 -11.56 -18.74
CA ALA A 145 43.48 -12.45 -19.90
C ALA A 145 44.33 -11.84 -21.04
N LYS A 146 44.17 -10.54 -21.31
CA LYS A 146 45.01 -9.83 -22.30
C LYS A 146 46.48 -9.78 -21.87
N GLU A 147 46.76 -9.56 -20.59
CA GLU A 147 48.13 -9.56 -20.05
C GLU A 147 48.79 -10.93 -20.18
N LYS A 148 48.07 -12.02 -19.86
CA LYS A 148 48.55 -13.39 -20.07
C LYS A 148 48.82 -13.70 -21.54
N GLU A 149 47.92 -13.29 -22.43
CA GLU A 149 48.11 -13.50 -23.86
C GLU A 149 49.32 -12.71 -24.39
N LYS A 150 49.51 -11.48 -23.92
CA LYS A 150 50.69 -10.68 -24.26
C LYS A 150 51.98 -11.31 -23.71
N ALA A 151 51.96 -11.87 -22.50
CA ALA A 151 53.10 -12.59 -21.94
C ALA A 151 53.50 -13.79 -22.82
N ARG A 152 52.51 -14.60 -23.26
CA ARG A 152 52.73 -15.71 -24.21
C ARG A 152 53.37 -15.24 -25.51
N GLN A 153 52.88 -14.14 -26.09
CA GLN A 153 53.44 -13.58 -27.33
C GLN A 153 54.88 -13.08 -27.17
N LEU A 154 55.27 -12.65 -25.97
CA LEU A 154 56.62 -12.21 -25.64
C LEU A 154 57.53 -13.37 -25.18
N GLY A 155 57.04 -14.61 -25.17
CA GLY A 155 57.80 -15.77 -24.69
C GLY A 155 58.00 -15.79 -23.16
N LEU A 156 57.22 -15.00 -22.43
CA LEU A 156 57.19 -14.99 -20.97
C LEU A 156 56.17 -16.02 -20.46
N ASP A 157 56.49 -16.68 -19.35
CA ASP A 157 55.58 -17.64 -18.72
C ASP A 157 54.31 -16.94 -18.20
N PRO A 158 53.11 -17.24 -18.75
CA PRO A 158 51.86 -16.64 -18.35
C PRO A 158 51.38 -17.06 -16.95
N ASP A 159 51.95 -18.12 -16.37
CA ASP A 159 51.54 -18.63 -15.05
C ASP A 159 52.15 -17.84 -13.90
N LEU A 160 53.20 -17.04 -14.18
CA LEU A 160 53.74 -16.04 -13.24
C LEU A 160 52.74 -14.92 -12.90
N LEU A 161 51.65 -14.77 -13.68
CA LEU A 161 50.59 -13.79 -13.45
C LEU A 161 49.46 -14.31 -12.53
N GLY A 162 49.57 -15.53 -11.99
CA GLY A 162 48.61 -16.14 -11.06
C GLY A 162 47.33 -16.67 -11.71
N PRO A 163 46.51 -17.50 -11.03
CA PRO A 163 45.31 -18.11 -11.60
C PRO A 163 44.19 -17.08 -11.92
N LEU A 164 43.37 -17.41 -12.92
CA LEU A 164 42.18 -16.60 -13.30
C LEU A 164 41.01 -16.76 -12.32
N GLU A 165 41.10 -17.73 -11.40
CA GLU A 165 39.97 -18.31 -10.67
C GLU A 165 39.45 -17.55 -9.44
N GLU A 166 40.03 -16.40 -9.05
CA GLU A 166 39.62 -15.71 -7.80
C GLU A 166 38.24 -14.99 -7.86
N ALA A 167 37.29 -15.43 -8.71
CA ALA A 167 36.03 -14.71 -8.93
C ALA A 167 34.75 -15.55 -9.16
N LEU A 168 34.74 -16.83 -8.80
CA LEU A 168 33.55 -17.68 -8.74
C LEU A 168 33.52 -18.35 -7.34
N ASP A 169 33.09 -17.69 -6.25
CA ASP A 169 31.73 -17.72 -5.65
C ASP A 169 31.77 -17.05 -4.24
N PRO A 170 30.66 -16.65 -3.56
CA PRO A 170 29.30 -17.22 -3.56
C PRO A 170 28.17 -16.26 -4.02
N PRO A 171 26.91 -16.75 -4.16
CA PRO A 171 25.77 -15.95 -4.57
C PRO A 171 25.50 -14.76 -3.63
N PRO A 172 24.82 -13.71 -4.13
CA PRO A 172 24.42 -12.59 -3.30
C PRO A 172 23.58 -13.08 -2.11
N PRO A 173 23.73 -12.47 -0.91
CA PRO A 173 22.92 -12.84 0.24
C PRO A 173 21.44 -12.60 -0.08
N GLY A 174 20.64 -13.66 -0.12
CA GLY A 174 19.20 -13.59 -0.38
C GLY A 174 18.55 -14.72 -1.19
N SER A 175 19.29 -15.72 -1.68
CA SER A 175 18.70 -16.90 -2.36
C SER A 175 18.62 -18.16 -1.49
N ALA A 176 18.24 -18.00 -0.21
CA ALA A 176 17.78 -19.14 0.59
C ALA A 176 16.25 -19.07 0.67
N ALA A 177 15.62 -20.19 0.28
CA ALA A 177 14.22 -20.49 0.52
C ALA A 177 13.90 -20.55 2.03
#